data_AF-A0A934ERG5-F1
#
_entry.id   AF-A0A934ERG5-F1
#
_cell.length_a   1.000
_cell.length_b   1.000
_cell.length_c   1.000
_cell.angle_alpha   90.00
_cell.angle_beta   90.00
_cell.angle_gamma   90.00
#
_symmetry.space_group_name_H-M   'P 1'
#
loop_
_entity.id
_entity.type
_entity.pdbx_description
1 polymer ?
#
loop_
_entity_poly.entity_id
_entity_poly.type
_entity_poly.pdbx_seq_one_letter_code
_entity_poly.pdbx_strand_id
1 'polypeptide(L)' 'LSHGAIIAREYGLPTIANVAGAMTRLADGMQVSIDAGSGTIRIEPFP' A
#
# COMPACT_ATOMS: atom_id res chain seq x y z
N LEU A 1 -15.80 2.90 0.16
CA LEU A 1 -15.08 1.69 0.62
C LEU A 1 -14.96 0.75 -0.58
N SER A 2 -13.76 0.34 -0.98
CA SER A 2 -13.60 -0.57 -2.13
C SER A 2 -13.85 -2.02 -1.72
N HIS A 3 -14.28 -2.86 -2.68
CA HIS A 3 -14.47 -4.29 -2.44
C HIS A 3 -13.16 -4.96 -1.95
N GLY A 4 -12.02 -4.63 -2.57
CA GLY A 4 -10.71 -5.19 -2.19
C GLY A 4 -10.27 -4.85 -0.75
N ALA A 5 -10.61 -3.67 -0.24
CA ALA A 5 -10.30 -3.30 1.14
C ALA A 5 -11.12 -4.09 2.18
N ILE A 6 -12.32 -4.56 1.81
CA ILE A 6 -13.13 -5.43 2.65
C ILE A 6 -12.50 -6.81 2.71
N ILE A 7 -12.18 -7.38 1.55
CA ILE A 7 -11.54 -8.70 1.46
C ILE A 7 -10.23 -8.70 2.27
N ALA A 8 -9.34 -7.73 2.07
CA ALA A 8 -8.10 -7.65 2.84
C ALA A 8 -8.32 -7.71 4.38
N ARG A 9 -9.36 -7.04 4.88
CA ARG A 9 -9.74 -7.08 6.29
C ARG A 9 -10.20 -8.45 6.75
N GLU A 10 -11.02 -9.13 5.94
CA GLU A 10 -11.51 -10.48 6.25
C GLU A 10 -10.38 -11.50 6.31
N TYR A 11 -9.34 -11.32 5.48
CA TYR A 11 -8.13 -12.15 5.48
C TYR A 11 -7.10 -11.72 6.53
N GLY A 12 -7.35 -10.67 7.31
CA GLY A 12 -6.42 -10.17 8.32
C GLY A 12 -5.14 -9.54 7.75
N LEU A 13 -5.17 -9.10 6.49
CA LEU A 13 -4.01 -8.53 5.81
C LEU A 13 -3.93 -7.01 6.05
N PRO A 14 -2.74 -6.47 6.41
CA PRO A 14 -2.54 -5.02 6.47
C PRO A 14 -2.71 -4.43 5.07
N THR A 15 -3.54 -3.41 4.92
CA THR A 15 -3.87 -2.83 3.60
C THR A 15 -4.12 -1.33 3.69
N ILE A 16 -3.57 -0.59 2.72
CA ILE A 16 -3.86 0.82 2.46
C ILE A 16 -4.52 0.90 1.08
N ALA A 17 -5.74 1.43 1.01
CA ALA A 17 -6.50 1.52 -0.23
C ALA A 17 -6.74 2.99 -0.63
N ASN A 18 -7.05 3.23 -1.91
CA ASN A 18 -7.33 4.57 -2.45
C ASN A 18 -6.17 5.57 -2.29
N VAL A 19 -4.94 5.11 -2.51
CA VAL A 19 -3.74 5.95 -2.42
C VAL A 19 -3.60 6.81 -3.68
N ALA A 20 -3.84 8.11 -3.52
CA ALA A 20 -3.74 9.07 -4.62
C ALA A 20 -2.33 9.09 -5.22
N GLY A 21 -2.25 8.96 -6.55
CA GLY A 21 -0.97 8.98 -7.27
C GLY A 21 -0.07 7.76 -7.04
N ALA A 22 -0.54 6.69 -6.40
CA ALA A 22 0.27 5.48 -6.23
C ALA A 22 0.73 4.91 -7.58
N MET A 23 -0.18 4.84 -8.54
CA MET A 23 0.10 4.31 -9.89
C MET A 23 1.07 5.15 -10.71
N THR A 24 1.33 6.41 -10.33
CA THR A 24 2.29 7.27 -11.02
C THR A 24 3.62 7.39 -10.29
N ARG A 25 3.65 7.04 -9.00
CA ARG A 25 4.83 7.15 -8.12
C ARG A 25 5.56 5.83 -7.91
N LEU A 26 4.85 4.71 -8.06
CA LEU A 26 5.39 3.36 -7.91
C LEU A 26 5.65 2.75 -9.28
N ALA A 27 6.78 2.08 -9.42
CA ALA A 27 7.11 1.28 -10.59
C ALA A 27 7.59 -0.11 -10.16
N ASP A 28 7.56 -1.04 -11.10
CA ASP A 28 8.00 -2.41 -10.88
C ASP A 28 9.47 -2.43 -10.41
N GLY A 29 9.76 -3.31 -9.45
CA GLY A 29 11.09 -3.43 -8.84
C GLY A 29 11.42 -2.39 -7.77
N MET A 30 10.56 -1.40 -7.50
CA MET A 30 10.74 -0.52 -6.33
C MET A 30 10.48 -1.28 -5.03
N GLN A 31 11.37 -1.10 -4.07
CA GLN A 31 11.15 -1.55 -2.70
C GLN A 31 10.35 -0.51 -1.93
N VAL A 32 9.31 -0.95 -1.22
CA VAL A 32 8.38 -0.07 -0.52
C VAL A 32 8.08 -0.65 0.86
N SER A 33 8.14 0.20 1.88
CA SER A 33 7.68 -0.10 3.23
C SER A 33 6.29 0.48 3.46
N ILE A 34 5.42 -0.29 4.10
CA ILE A 34 4.07 0.14 4.46
C ILE A 34 3.83 0.02 5.96
N ASP A 35 3.20 1.03 6.53
CA ASP A 35 2.57 0.98 7.84
C ASP A 35 1.07 1.22 7.65
N ALA A 36 0.32 0.12 7.58
CA ALA A 36 -1.13 0.16 7.38
C ALA A 36 -1.89 0.64 8.62
N GLY A 37 -1.27 0.65 9.81
CA GLY A 37 -1.88 1.16 11.03
C GLY A 37 -1.96 2.69 11.04
N SER A 38 -0.88 3.35 10.58
CA SER A 38 -0.85 4.81 10.41
C SER A 38 -1.28 5.30 9.02
N GLY A 39 -1.42 4.38 8.05
CA GLY A 39 -1.73 4.72 6.66
C GLY A 39 -0.54 5.30 5.88
N THR A 40 0.69 4.95 6.28
CA THR A 40 1.92 5.52 5.72
C THR A 40 2.58 4.57 4.73
N ILE A 41 3.12 5.12 3.64
CA ILE A 41 3.88 4.40 2.61
C ILE A 41 5.22 5.12 2.42
N ARG A 42 6.31 4.37 2.40
CA ARG A 42 7.67 4.88 2.15
C ARG A 42 8.31 4.12 1.00
N ILE A 43 8.86 4.85 0.03
CA ILE A 43 9.68 4.26 -1.03
C ILE A 43 11.09 4.13 -0.45
N GLU A 44 11.60 2.91 -0.44
CA GLU A 44 12.94 2.64 0.06
C GLU A 44 13.97 2.97 -1.02
N PRO A 45 15.12 3.57 -0.65
CA PRO A 45 16.22 3.73 -1.59
C PRO A 45 16.75 2.36 -2.02
N PHE A 46 17.19 2.26 -3.28
CA PHE A 46 17.95 1.09 -3.72
C PHE A 46 19.24 0.97 -2.89
N PRO A 47 19.63 -0.25 -2.48
CA PRO A 47 20.93 -0.47 -1.83
C PRO A 47 22.11 -0.15 -2.76
#